data_AF-A0A432TPP3-F1
#
_entry.id   AF-A0A432TPP3-F1
#
_cell.length_a   1.000
_cell.length_b   1.000
_cell.length_c   1.000
_cell.angle_alpha   90.00
_cell.angle_beta   90.00
_cell.angle_gamma   90.00
#
_symmetry.space_group_name_H-M   'P 1'
#
loop_
_entity.id
_entity.type
_entity.pdbx_description
1 polymer ?
#
loop_
_entity_poly.entity_id
_entity_poly.type
_entity_poly.pdbx_seq_one_letter_code
_entity_poly.pdbx_strand_id
1 'polypeptide(L)' 'RGRALGGSIKFTGQVLPTAKKVVYKIDLSRVIARKLYMGIGDATMEVDGKVIYEATDLKVGLFTDTSGF' A
#
# COMPACT_ATOMS: atom_id res chain seq x y z
N ARG A 1 -10.20 -10.70 -8.47
CA ARG A 1 -9.27 -10.97 -7.35
C ARG A 1 -8.14 -9.94 -7.40
N GLY A 2 -7.72 -9.35 -6.28
CA GLY A 2 -6.64 -8.36 -6.26
C GLY A 2 -5.25 -8.96 -6.10
N ARG A 3 -4.24 -8.32 -6.69
CA ARG A 3 -2.82 -8.66 -6.55
C ARG A 3 -1.99 -7.39 -6.38
N ALA A 4 -1.11 -7.41 -5.38
CA ALA A 4 -0.06 -6.41 -5.27
C ALA A 4 0.97 -6.66 -6.39
N LEU A 5 1.31 -5.60 -7.11
CA LEU A 5 2.25 -5.64 -8.23
C LEU A 5 3.61 -5.04 -7.86
N GLY A 6 3.71 -4.47 -6.66
CA GLY A 6 4.94 -3.92 -6.11
C GLY A 6 4.77 -2.49 -5.62
N GLY A 7 5.91 -1.86 -5.36
CA GLY A 7 6.06 -0.53 -4.80
C GLY A 7 7.36 -0.46 -4.01
N SER A 8 7.74 0.75 -3.62
CA SER A 8 8.91 0.97 -2.78
C SER A 8 8.47 1.33 -1.37
N ILE A 9 9.14 0.77 -0.37
CA ILE A 9 8.84 1.03 1.04
C ILE A 9 10.13 1.42 1.75
N LYS A 10 10.07 2.48 2.54
CA LYS A 10 11.10 2.92 3.45
C LYS A 10 10.64 2.66 4.88
N PHE A 11 11.48 1.97 5.64
CA PHE A 11 11.25 1.67 7.04
C PHE A 11 12.19 2.52 7.90
N THR A 12 11.65 3.39 8.76
CA THR A 12 12.43 4.27 9.66
C THR A 12 12.13 4.03 11.14
N GLY A 13 11.24 3.10 11.46
CA GLY A 13 10.89 2.72 12.82
C GLY A 13 10.31 1.31 12.90
N GLN A 14 9.61 1.01 13.99
CA GLN A 14 9.02 -0.29 14.25
C GLN A 14 7.75 -0.16 15.12
N VAL A 15 6.89 -1.17 15.06
CA VAL A 15 5.75 -1.32 15.96
C VAL A 15 6.20 -2.15 17.17
N LEU A 16 6.21 -1.57 18.37
CA LEU A 16 6.50 -2.31 19.60
C LEU A 16 5.24 -2.99 20.14
N PRO A 17 5.34 -4.08 20.93
CA PRO A 17 4.19 -4.71 21.56
C PRO A 17 3.38 -3.79 22.48
N THR A 18 3.97 -2.69 22.94
CA THR A 18 3.33 -1.67 23.79
C THR A 18 2.58 -0.59 23.01
N ALA A 19 2.68 -0.59 21.67
CA ALA A 19 2.01 0.37 20.82
C ALA A 19 0.48 0.21 20.89
N LYS A 20 -0.25 1.32 20.82
CA LYS A 20 -1.71 1.30 21.01
C LYS A 20 -2.48 1.39 19.70
N LYS A 21 -1.99 2.17 18.74
CA LYS A 21 -2.70 2.42 17.49
C LYS A 21 -1.74 2.53 16.31
N VAL A 22 -2.06 1.78 15.25
CA VAL A 22 -1.46 1.95 13.93
C VAL A 22 -2.46 2.66 13.02
N VAL A 23 -2.00 3.64 12.25
CA VAL A 23 -2.81 4.36 11.26
C VAL A 23 -2.16 4.18 9.90
N TYR A 24 -2.94 3.71 8.93
CA TYR A 24 -2.56 3.66 7.53
C TYR A 24 -3.23 4.83 6.81
N LYS A 25 -2.44 5.66 6.13
CA LYS A 25 -2.92 6.72 5.25
C LYS A 25 -2.52 6.35 3.84
N ILE A 26 -3.47 6.34 2.92
CA ILE A 26 -3.26 5.94 1.53
C ILE A 26 -3.80 7.07 0.67
N ASP A 27 -2.95 7.59 -0.20
CA ASP A 27 -3.27 8.64 -1.16
C ASP A 27 -3.22 8.05 -2.57
N LEU A 28 -4.40 7.98 -3.21
CA LEU A 28 -4.51 7.42 -4.56
C LEU A 28 -4.01 8.44 -5.59
N SER A 29 -2.83 8.16 -6.15
CA SER A 29 -2.22 8.97 -7.21
C SER A 29 -2.88 8.74 -8.57
N ARG A 30 -3.31 7.51 -8.86
CA ARG A 30 -3.96 7.17 -10.14
C ARG A 30 -4.85 5.93 -10.04
N VAL A 31 -5.97 5.95 -10.73
CA VAL A 31 -6.82 4.78 -10.97
C VAL A 31 -6.93 4.55 -12.46
N ILE A 32 -6.61 3.33 -12.90
CA ILE A 32 -6.73 2.88 -14.30
C ILE A 32 -7.86 1.86 -14.33
N ALA A 33 -8.93 2.16 -15.08
CA ALA A 33 -10.10 1.30 -15.24
C ALA A 33 -10.35 1.02 -16.72
N ARG A 34 -9.51 0.16 -17.32
CA ARG A 34 -9.64 -0.26 -18.73
C ARG A 34 -9.74 -1.79 -18.81
N LYS A 35 -8.97 -2.42 -19.69
CA LYS A 35 -8.84 -3.89 -19.75
C LYS A 35 -8.28 -4.48 -18.46
N LEU A 36 -7.46 -3.71 -17.74
CA LEU A 36 -6.97 -4.00 -16.39
C LEU A 36 -7.45 -2.89 -15.45
N TYR A 37 -7.96 -3.28 -14.28
CA TYR A 37 -8.23 -2.35 -13.18
C TYR A 37 -6.98 -2.29 -12.31
N MET A 38 -6.37 -1.11 -12.18
CA MET A 38 -5.17 -0.92 -11.37
C MET A 38 -5.26 0.37 -10.56
N GLY A 39 -5.01 0.27 -9.26
CA GLY A 39 -4.78 1.41 -8.38
C GLY A 39 -3.29 1.63 -8.21
N ILE A 40 -2.88 2.91 -8.25
CA ILE A 40 -1.53 3.37 -7.91
C ILE A 40 -1.68 4.43 -6.83
N GLY A 41 -0.88 4.35 -5.78
CA GLY A 41 -0.88 5.35 -4.72
C GLY A 41 0.37 5.34 -3.88
N ASP A 42 0.50 6.39 -3.08
CA ASP A 42 1.51 6.49 -2.04
C ASP A 42 0.81 6.27 -0.69
N ALA A 43 1.57 5.87 0.33
CA ALA A 43 1.01 5.63 1.65
C ALA A 43 2.01 5.94 2.75
N THR A 44 1.49 6.26 3.93
CA THR A 44 2.26 6.34 5.17
C THR A 44 1.63 5.46 6.24
N MET A 45 2.48 4.93 7.11
CA MET A 45 2.04 4.22 8.31
C MET A 45 2.57 4.92 9.56
N GLU A 46 1.65 5.25 10.46
CA GLU A 46 1.93 5.88 11.73
C GLU A 46 1.69 4.90 12.88
N VAL A 47 2.52 4.99 13.92
CA VAL A 47 2.30 4.32 15.21
C VAL A 47 2.19 5.39 16.27
N ASP A 48 1.07 5.41 16.99
CA ASP A 48 0.78 6.36 18.06
C ASP A 48 1.05 7.82 17.66
N GLY A 49 0.74 8.17 16.40
CA GLY A 49 0.89 9.52 15.83
C GLY A 49 2.24 9.83 15.18
N LYS A 50 3.19 8.88 15.16
CA LYS A 50 4.49 9.06 14.49
C LYS A 50 4.59 8.23 13.22
N VAL A 51 4.88 8.87 12.07
CA VAL A 51 5.15 8.16 10.81
C VAL A 51 6.42 7.34 10.96
N ILE A 52 6.32 6.04 10.65
CA ILE A 52 7.46 5.12 10.67
C ILE A 52 7.70 4.43 9.35
N TYR A 53 6.67 4.28 8.51
CA TYR A 53 6.80 3.74 7.15
C TYR A 53 6.27 4.72 6.12
N GLU A 54 6.99 4.81 5.01
CA GLU A 54 6.62 5.58 3.84
C GLU A 54 6.67 4.63 2.65
N ALA A 55 5.59 4.58 1.88
CA ALA A 55 5.47 3.75 0.70
C ALA A 55 5.15 4.63 -0.51
N THR A 56 5.86 4.40 -1.60
CA THR A 56 5.70 5.15 -2.85
C THR A 56 5.45 4.21 -4.01
N ASP A 57 4.61 4.63 -4.94
CA ASP A 57 4.28 3.89 -6.17
C ASP A 57 3.74 2.47 -5.87
N LEU A 58 2.91 2.34 -4.82
CA LEU A 58 2.21 1.09 -4.51
C LEU A 58 1.22 0.78 -5.63
N LYS A 59 1.31 -0.43 -6.20
CA LYS A 59 0.47 -0.87 -7.32
C LYS A 59 -0.35 -2.07 -6.93
N VAL A 60 -1.66 -1.99 -7.15
CA VAL A 60 -2.58 -3.12 -6.97
C VAL A 60 -3.42 -3.28 -8.22
N GLY A 61 -3.36 -4.44 -8.86
CA GLY A 61 -4.19 -4.81 -10.00
C GLY A 61 -5.32 -5.75 -9.60
N LEU A 62 -6.48 -5.63 -10.24
CA LEU A 62 -7.56 -6.61 -10.15
C LEU A 62 -7.57 -7.46 -11.42
N PHE A 63 -7.53 -8.77 -11.22
CA PHE A 63 -7.50 -9.77 -12.29
C PHE A 63 -8.74 -10.67 -12.19
N THR A 64 -9.31 -11.02 -13.34
CA THR A 64 -10.45 -11.94 -13.46
C THR A 64 -9.99 -13.40 -13.38
N ASP A 65 -8.81 -13.70 -13.92
CA ASP A 65 -8.09 -14.96 -13.77
C ASP A 65 -6.72 -14.72 -13.14
N THR A 66 -6.33 -15.59 -12.21
CA THR A 66 -5.05 -15.52 -11.48
C THR A 66 -4.17 -16.75 -11.72
N SER A 67 -4.48 -17.58 -12.71
CA SER A 67 -3.76 -18.82 -13.04
C SER A 67 -2.34 -18.61 -13.59
N GLY A 68 -2.06 -17.44 -14.15
CA GLY A 68 -0.76 -17.09 -14.77
C GLY A 68 0.29 -16.49 -13.82
N PHE A 69 0.07 -16.56 -12.51
CA PHE A 69 1.01 -16.17 -11.46
C PHE A 69 1.28 -17.37 -10.55
#